data_AF-A0A820HQ19-F1
#
_entry.id   AF-A0A820HQ19-F1
#
_cell.length_a   1.000
_cell.length_b   1.000
_cell.length_c   1.000
_cell.angle_alpha   90.00
_cell.angle_beta   90.00
_cell.angle_gamma   90.00
#
_symmetry.space_group_name_H-M   'P 1'
#
loop_
_entity.id
_entity.type
_entity.pdbx_description
1 polymer ?
#
loop_
_entity_poly.entity_id
_entity_poly.type
_entity_poly.pdbx_seq_one_letter_code
_entity_poly.pdbx_strand_id
1 'polypeptide(L)'
;MTVNERGEEDVEHFYLSFNGLASLLGPSRKKFLGTICNEPVARDRVISTGAAIMACIQQNTDIVRVHDVKEMKKVVQMGDAIYKNIY
;
A
#
# COMPACT_ATOMS: atom_id res chain seq x y z
N MET A 1 -10.29 -21.30 -7.33
CA MET A 1 -10.46 -21.17 -8.80
C MET A 1 -9.10 -20.85 -9.37
N THR A 2 -8.38 -21.92 -9.70
CA THR A 2 -7.08 -21.93 -10.36
C THR A 2 -7.29 -21.79 -11.86
N VAL A 3 -6.56 -20.89 -12.51
CA VAL A 3 -6.34 -20.95 -13.97
C VAL A 3 -5.02 -20.25 -14.26
N ASN A 4 -3.96 -21.04 -14.43
CA ASN A 4 -2.86 -20.70 -15.33
C ASN A 4 -2.04 -21.97 -15.59
N GLU A 5 -2.59 -22.86 -16.43
CA GLU A 5 -1.77 -23.89 -17.09
C GLU A 5 -1.15 -23.25 -18.33
N ARG A 6 0.17 -23.10 -18.35
CA ARG A 6 0.95 -22.73 -19.54
C ARG A 6 2.30 -23.45 -19.52
N GLY A 7 2.45 -24.38 -20.47
CA GLY A 7 3.69 -24.79 -21.15
C GLY A 7 4.85 -25.28 -20.29
N GLU A 8 5.18 -26.56 -20.42
CA GLU A 8 6.45 -27.17 -20.00
C GLU A 8 7.64 -26.57 -20.78
N GLU A 9 8.13 -25.42 -20.34
CA GLU A 9 9.53 -25.05 -20.50
C GLU A 9 10.03 -24.66 -19.09
N ASP A 10 10.97 -25.43 -18.55
CA ASP A 10 11.61 -25.14 -17.26
C ASP A 10 12.48 -23.88 -17.38
N VAL A 11 11.82 -22.72 -17.37
CA VAL A 11 12.48 -21.43 -17.20
C VAL A 11 12.79 -21.33 -15.72
N GLU A 12 14.06 -21.54 -15.34
CA GLU A 12 14.55 -21.20 -14.00
C GLU A 12 14.33 -19.70 -13.75
N HIS A 13 13.23 -19.36 -13.09
CA HIS A 13 12.98 -18.01 -12.65
C HIS A 13 13.83 -17.74 -11.41
N PHE A 14 15.00 -17.12 -11.62
CA PHE A 14 15.81 -16.59 -10.53
C PHE A 14 15.15 -15.32 -9.99
N TYR A 15 14.23 -15.46 -9.04
CA TYR A 15 13.64 -14.31 -8.37
C TYR A 15 14.67 -13.71 -7.42
N LEU A 16 14.98 -12.42 -7.58
CA LEU A 16 15.61 -11.66 -6.52
C LEU A 16 14.64 -11.59 -5.34
N SER A 17 15.10 -12.05 -4.17
CA SER A 17 14.36 -11.84 -2.92
C SER A 17 14.46 -10.37 -2.53
N PHE A 18 13.33 -9.75 -2.19
CA PHE A 18 13.28 -8.41 -1.60
C PHE A 18 13.48 -8.42 -0.07
N ASN A 19 13.81 -9.59 0.51
CA ASN A 19 14.00 -9.71 1.95
C ASN A 19 15.13 -8.78 2.44
N GLY A 20 14.84 -7.99 3.47
CA GLY A 20 15.77 -7.03 4.06
C GLY A 20 15.87 -5.69 3.33
N LEU A 21 15.15 -5.48 2.22
CA LEU A 21 15.05 -4.17 1.58
C LEU A 21 13.84 -3.41 2.11
N ALA A 22 14.03 -2.11 2.38
CA ALA A 22 12.94 -1.23 2.77
C ALA A 22 11.96 -1.02 1.61
N SER A 23 10.67 -1.13 1.91
CA SER A 23 9.55 -0.98 0.99
C SER A 23 8.94 0.42 1.07
N LEU A 24 8.71 1.05 -0.09
CA LEU A 24 8.01 2.32 -0.20
C LEU A 24 6.72 2.15 -1.00
N LEU A 25 5.58 2.53 -0.41
CA LEU A 25 4.28 2.54 -1.09
C LEU A 25 3.70 3.96 -1.19
N GLY A 26 3.13 4.29 -2.36
CA GLY A 26 2.56 5.61 -2.64
C GLY A 26 1.11 5.56 -3.12
N PRO A 27 0.15 5.10 -2.29
CA PRO A 27 -1.26 5.05 -2.69
C PRO A 27 -1.91 6.44 -2.76
N SER A 28 -1.30 7.46 -2.12
CA SER A 28 -1.91 8.78 -1.93
C SER A 28 -2.43 9.41 -3.21
N ARG A 29 -3.74 9.73 -3.20
CA ARG A 29 -4.49 10.37 -4.28
C ARG A 29 -4.49 9.62 -5.63
N LYS A 30 -4.07 8.35 -5.67
CA LYS A 30 -4.04 7.56 -6.91
C LYS A 30 -5.45 7.36 -7.49
N LYS A 31 -5.52 7.18 -8.81
CA LYS A 31 -6.79 7.05 -9.57
C LYS A 31 -7.66 5.91 -9.06
N PHE A 32 -7.07 4.77 -8.68
CA PHE A 32 -7.82 3.61 -8.23
C PHE A 32 -8.68 3.90 -7.00
N LEU A 33 -8.19 4.72 -6.07
CA LEU A 33 -8.97 5.19 -4.91
C LEU A 33 -10.20 5.98 -5.36
N GLY A 34 -10.02 6.87 -6.33
CA GLY A 34 -11.12 7.64 -6.92
C GLY A 34 -12.16 6.78 -7.62
N THR A 35 -11.72 5.71 -8.29
CA THR A 35 -12.63 4.75 -8.93
C THR A 35 -13.41 3.93 -7.91
N ILE A 36 -12.77 3.45 -6.84
CA ILE A 36 -13.42 2.60 -5.82
C ILE A 36 -14.35 3.41 -4.91
N CYS A 37 -13.92 4.59 -4.47
CA CYS A 37 -14.63 5.41 -3.48
C CYS A 37 -15.50 6.51 -4.12
N ASN A 38 -15.62 6.55 -5.45
CA ASN A 38 -16.34 7.57 -6.21
C ASN A 38 -15.85 9.01 -5.92
N GLU A 39 -14.52 9.18 -5.84
CA GLU A 39 -13.85 10.46 -5.61
C GLU A 39 -13.11 10.90 -6.89
N PRO A 40 -13.81 11.57 -7.84
CA PRO A 40 -13.23 11.89 -9.15
C PRO A 40 -12.09 12.90 -9.04
N VAL A 41 -12.16 13.83 -8.09
CA VAL A 41 -11.13 14.85 -7.86
C VAL A 41 -10.04 14.29 -6.94
N ALA A 42 -8.78 14.36 -7.38
CA ALA A 42 -7.66 13.76 -6.66
C ALA A 42 -7.47 14.32 -5.24
N ARG A 43 -7.78 15.61 -5.01
CA ARG A 43 -7.61 16.27 -3.72
C ARG A 43 -8.60 15.79 -2.65
N ASP A 44 -9.72 15.21 -3.07
CA ASP A 44 -10.78 14.78 -2.16
C ASP A 44 -10.50 13.38 -1.57
N ARG A 45 -9.48 12.68 -2.09
CA ARG A 45 -9.09 11.29 -1.75
C ARG A 45 -8.33 11.14 -0.43
N VAL A 46 -8.58 12.01 0.54
CA VAL A 46 -7.81 12.03 1.80
C VAL A 46 -8.14 10.79 2.65
N ILE A 47 -9.42 10.49 2.83
CA ILE A 47 -9.87 9.36 3.66
C ILE A 47 -9.54 8.03 3.00
N SER A 48 -9.82 7.90 1.69
CA SER A 48 -9.47 6.70 0.92
C SER A 48 -7.97 6.44 0.91
N THR A 49 -7.13 7.50 0.86
CA THR A 49 -5.68 7.38 1.03
C THR A 49 -5.34 6.84 2.42
N GLY A 50 -5.96 7.36 3.47
CA GLY A 50 -5.74 6.90 4.84
C GLY A 50 -6.06 5.42 5.01
N ALA A 51 -7.19 4.96 4.46
CA ALA A 51 -7.57 3.54 4.48
C ALA A 51 -6.54 2.65 3.76
N ALA A 52 -6.05 3.08 2.59
CA ALA A 52 -5.01 2.35 1.88
C ALA A 52 -3.69 2.28 2.66
N ILE A 53 -3.29 3.37 3.32
CA ILE A 53 -2.08 3.41 4.16
C ILE A 53 -2.20 2.47 5.36
N MET A 54 -3.38 2.38 6.00
CA MET A 54 -3.61 1.42 7.08
C MET A 54 -3.36 -0.02 6.61
N ALA A 55 -3.82 -0.37 5.41
CA ALA A 55 -3.54 -1.67 4.81
C ALA A 55 -2.04 -1.85 4.50
N CYS A 56 -1.35 -0.81 4.00
CA CYS A 56 0.11 -0.86 3.81
C CYS A 56 0.87 -1.15 5.10
N ILE A 57 0.50 -0.48 6.20
CA ILE A 57 1.14 -0.66 7.52
C ILE A 57 0.89 -2.07 8.05
N GLN A 58 -0.35 -2.56 7.93
CA GLN A 58 -0.71 -3.94 8.29
C GLN A 58 0.10 -4.99 7.53
N GLN A 59 0.54 -4.67 6.30
CA GLN A 59 1.41 -5.50 5.47
C GLN A 59 2.92 -5.23 5.69
N ASN A 60 3.30 -4.61 6.81
CA ASN A 60 4.69 -4.29 7.18
C ASN A 60 5.42 -3.36 6.21
N THR A 61 4.71 -2.40 5.60
CA THR A 61 5.38 -1.34 4.82
C THR A 61 6.27 -0.46 5.71
N ASP A 62 7.45 -0.12 5.20
CA ASP A 62 8.43 0.72 5.91
C ASP A 62 8.17 2.21 5.69
N ILE A 63 7.86 2.60 4.45
CA ILE A 63 7.72 4.00 4.05
C ILE A 63 6.43 4.21 3.25
N VAL A 64 5.66 5.25 3.61
CA VAL A 64 4.52 5.70 2.81
C VAL A 64 4.74 7.10 2.24
N ARG A 65 4.53 7.26 0.93
CA ARG A 65 4.60 8.55 0.23
C ARG A 65 3.22 9.19 0.17
N VAL A 66 3.10 10.39 0.75
CA VAL A 66 1.81 11.10 0.92
C VAL A 66 1.86 12.54 0.42
N HIS A 67 0.70 13.07 0.03
CA HIS A 67 0.53 14.50 -0.28
C HIS A 67 0.05 15.28 0.98
N ASP A 68 -0.89 14.71 1.72
CA ASP A 68 -1.56 15.31 2.88
C ASP A 68 -0.86 14.91 4.19
N VAL A 69 0.32 15.49 4.43
CA VAL A 69 1.24 15.07 5.53
C VAL A 69 0.60 15.17 6.91
N LYS A 70 -0.13 16.24 7.18
CA LYS A 70 -0.71 16.52 8.50
C LYS A 70 -1.73 15.44 8.90
N GLU A 71 -2.58 15.07 7.96
CA GLU A 71 -3.64 14.06 8.12
C GLU A 71 -3.01 12.65 8.17
N MET A 72 -2.13 12.33 7.22
CA MET A 72 -1.54 11.00 7.12
C MET A 72 -0.58 10.67 8.26
N LYS A 73 0.04 11.68 8.90
CA LYS A 73 0.80 11.46 10.14
C LYS A 73 -0.05 10.78 11.22
N LYS A 74 -1.29 11.22 11.41
CA LYS A 74 -2.20 10.63 12.41
C LYS A 74 -2.59 9.20 12.04
N VAL A 75 -2.81 8.93 10.76
CA VAL A 75 -3.09 7.59 10.24
C VAL A 75 -1.92 6.65 10.52
N VAL A 76 -0.69 7.08 10.20
CA VAL A 76 0.52 6.28 10.44
C VAL A 76 0.71 6.01 11.93
N GLN A 77 0.59 7.03 12.79
CA GLN A 77 0.69 6.85 14.25
C GLN A 77 -0.32 5.83 14.79
N MET A 78 -1.58 5.91 14.35
CA MET A 78 -2.60 4.94 14.74
C MET A 78 -2.33 3.54 14.18
N GLY A 79 -1.90 3.45 12.93
CA GLY A 79 -1.56 2.18 12.28
C GLY A 79 -0.38 1.47 12.95
N ASP A 80 0.68 2.20 13.28
CA ASP A 80 1.84 1.66 13.99
C ASP A 80 1.46 1.20 15.41
N ALA A 81 0.59 1.93 16.12
CA ALA A 81 0.07 1.51 17.41
C ALA A 81 -0.72 0.18 17.32
N ILE A 82 -1.57 0.04 16.30
CA ILE A 82 -2.44 -1.14 16.11
C ILE A 82 -1.65 -2.37 15.64
N TYR A 83 -0.81 -2.21 14.61
CA TYR A 83 -0.20 -3.35 13.92
C TYR A 83 1.25 -3.63 14.32
N LYS A 84 1.95 -2.64 14.87
CA LYS A 84 3.36 -2.76 15.27
C LYS A 84 3.58 -2.62 16.77
N ASN A 85 2.54 -2.30 17.55
CA ASN A 85 2.62 -2.02 18.99
C ASN A 85 3.63 -0.89 19.33
N ILE A 86 3.67 0.16 18.50
CA ILE A 86 4.51 1.35 18.71
C ILE A 86 3.61 2.54 19.03
N TYR A 87 3.65 3.07 20.25
CA TYR A 87 2.81 4.19 20.69
C TYR A 87 3.47 5.08 21.75
#